data_AF-A0A7S2RF75-F1
#
_entry.id   AF-A0A7S2RF75-F1
#
_cell.length_a   1.000
_cell.length_b   1.000
_cell.length_c   1.000
_cell.angle_alpha   90.00
_cell.angle_beta   90.00
_cell.angle_gamma   90.00
#
_symmetry.space_group_name_H-M   'P 1'
#
loop_
_entity.id
_entity.type
_entity.pdbx_description
1 polymer ?
#
loop_
_entity_poly.entity_id
_entity_poly.type
_entity_poly.pdbx_seq_one_letter_code
_entity_poly.pdbx_strand_id
1 'polypeptide(L)'
;LRQYFISGEYQEHLNRQNPLGTGGELASEFADLLKQMWGTGESDNSNKDQYGSSRNVHGPNYSTSCISSSSAVYPRNFKHVLGKHAEQFIGYDQHDSQELATY
;
A
#
# COMPACT_ATOMS: atom_id res chain seq x y z
N LEU A 1 -15.26 -2.14 6.60
CA LEU A 1 -13.98 -1.40 6.55
C LEU A 1 -13.01 -1.97 5.52
N ARG A 2 -12.51 -3.21 5.66
CA ARG A 2 -11.58 -3.81 4.68
C ARG A 2 -12.10 -3.75 3.24
N GLN A 3 -13.31 -4.27 2.99
CA GLN A 3 -13.87 -4.34 1.64
C GLN A 3 -14.00 -2.95 0.99
N TYR A 4 -14.38 -1.95 1.78
CA TYR A 4 -14.52 -0.57 1.35
C TYR A 4 -13.20 0.07 0.85
N PHE A 5 -12.07 -0.29 1.48
CA PHE A 5 -10.75 0.14 1.01
C PHE A 5 -10.26 -0.68 -0.19
N ILE A 6 -10.54 -1.98 -0.21
CA ILE A 6 -10.14 -2.86 -1.31
C ILE A 6 -10.93 -2.54 -2.59
N SER A 7 -12.24 -2.28 -2.49
CA SER A 7 -13.08 -1.92 -3.64
C SER A 7 -12.77 -0.54 -4.22
N GLY A 8 -12.09 0.33 -3.47
CA GLY A 8 -11.75 1.69 -3.89
C GLY A 8 -12.85 2.73 -3.61
N GLU A 9 -14.01 2.33 -3.10
CA GLU A 9 -15.13 3.22 -2.75
C GLU A 9 -14.72 4.37 -1.80
N TYR A 10 -13.68 4.16 -0.99
CA TYR A 10 -13.17 5.19 -0.08
C TYR A 10 -12.75 6.49 -0.75
N GLN A 11 -12.38 6.47 -2.04
CA GLN A 11 -11.88 7.64 -2.73
C GLN A 11 -12.96 8.71 -2.93
N GLU A 12 -14.21 8.31 -3.15
CA GLU A 12 -15.33 9.23 -3.39
C GLU A 12 -15.76 9.96 -2.11
N HIS A 13 -15.59 9.32 -0.95
CA HIS A 13 -15.97 9.88 0.34
C HIS A 13 -14.83 10.63 1.04
N LEU A 14 -13.68 10.77 0.38
CA LEU A 14 -12.50 11.33 1.02
C LEU A 14 -12.58 12.87 1.07
N ASN A 15 -12.66 13.43 2.28
CA ASN A 15 -12.62 14.87 2.49
C ASN A 15 -11.17 15.41 2.46
N ARG A 16 -10.64 15.63 1.25
CA ARG A 16 -9.27 16.14 1.02
C ARG A 16 -9.07 17.58 1.48
N GLN A 17 -10.14 18.34 1.68
CA GLN A 17 -10.10 19.78 1.98
C GLN A 17 -10.11 20.06 3.48
N ASN A 18 -10.30 19.05 4.33
CA ASN A 18 -10.30 19.26 5.77
C ASN A 18 -8.88 19.65 6.26
N PRO A 19 -8.68 20.87 6.78
CA PRO A 19 -7.38 21.30 7.28
C PRO A 19 -6.93 20.55 8.54
N LEU A 20 -7.85 19.86 9.23
CA LEU A 20 -7.54 18.98 10.36
C LEU A 20 -7.26 17.53 9.93
N GLY A 21 -7.39 17.22 8.64
CA GLY A 21 -7.11 15.90 8.09
C GLY A 21 -5.73 15.80 7.45
N THR A 22 -5.43 14.64 6.89
CA THR A 22 -4.13 14.34 6.24
C THR A 22 -4.14 14.56 4.73
N GLY A 23 -5.11 15.34 4.21
CA GLY A 23 -5.34 15.51 2.77
C GLY A 23 -5.72 14.21 2.03
N GLY A 24 -6.02 13.15 2.78
CA GLY A 24 -6.29 11.81 2.25
C GLY A 24 -5.07 10.92 2.06
N GLU A 25 -3.87 11.41 2.37
CA GLU A 25 -2.62 10.68 2.21
C GLU A 25 -2.61 9.41 3.07
N LEU A 26 -2.96 9.53 4.36
CA LEU A 26 -2.98 8.40 5.28
C LEU A 26 -4.01 7.33 4.88
N ALA A 27 -5.20 7.74 4.46
CA ALA A 27 -6.24 6.84 4.00
C ALA A 27 -5.86 6.12 2.70
N SER A 28 -5.13 6.80 1.80
CA SER A 28 -4.66 6.21 0.53
C SER A 28 -3.59 5.15 0.80
N GLU A 29 -2.59 5.44 1.63
CA GLU A 29 -1.54 4.48 2.00
C GLU A 29 -2.07 3.28 2.79
N PHE A 30 -3.08 3.49 3.64
CA PHE A 30 -3.74 2.40 4.34
C PHE A 30 -4.50 1.49 3.36
N ALA A 31 -5.16 2.06 2.35
CA ALA A 31 -5.81 1.29 1.30
C ALA A 31 -4.81 0.43 0.51
N ASP A 32 -3.66 1.01 0.14
CA ASP A 32 -2.60 0.30 -0.57
C ASP A 32 -1.99 -0.81 0.26
N LEU A 33 -1.82 -0.60 1.58
CA LEU A 33 -1.40 -1.65 2.51
C LEU A 33 -2.41 -2.80 2.56
N LEU A 34 -3.71 -2.49 2.67
CA LEU A 34 -4.76 -3.52 2.68
C LEU A 34 -4.81 -4.29 1.36
N LYS A 35 -4.61 -3.62 0.22
CA LYS A 35 -4.53 -4.27 -1.10
C LYS A 35 -3.29 -5.15 -1.23
N GLN A 36 -2.13 -4.75 -0.70
CA GLN A 36 -0.94 -5.60 -0.70
C GLN A 36 -1.11 -6.86 0.14
N MET A 37 -1.80 -6.75 1.28
CA MET A 37 -2.00 -7.87 2.19
C MET A 37 -3.15 -8.81 1.76
N TRP A 38 -4.18 -8.29 1.09
CA TRP A 38 -5.44 -9.01 0.84
C TRP A 38 -6.03 -8.84 -0.56
N GLY A 39 -5.40 -8.05 -1.43
CA GLY A 39 -5.76 -7.94 -2.84
C GLY A 39 -5.42 -9.24 -3.54
N THR A 40 -6.45 -9.95 -4.00
CA THR A 40 -6.31 -11.25 -4.63
C THR A 40 -5.87 -11.09 -6.08
N GLY A 41 -4.57 -10.87 -6.34
CA GLY A 41 -3.93 -11.09 -7.64
C GLY A 41 -4.53 -10.38 -8.88
N GLU A 42 -5.53 -9.52 -8.73
CA GLU A 42 -6.05 -8.68 -9.80
C GLU A 42 -4.99 -7.63 -10.11
N SER A 43 -4.08 -8.07 -10.97
CA SER A 43 -3.16 -7.21 -11.68
C SER A 43 -4.05 -6.25 -12.46
N ASP A 44 -4.13 -5.01 -11.97
CA ASP A 44 -4.71 -3.90 -12.71
C ASP A 44 -4.06 -3.90 -14.10
N ASN A 45 -4.78 -4.41 -15.10
CA ASN A 45 -4.46 -4.26 -16.52
C ASN A 45 -4.80 -2.82 -16.95
N SER A 46 -4.30 -1.84 -16.20
CA SER A 46 -4.26 -0.46 -16.66
C SER A 46 -3.04 -0.34 -17.56
N ASN A 47 -3.30 -0.51 -18.85
CA ASN A 47 -2.40 -0.35 -19.97
C ASN A 47 -1.56 0.95 -19.83
N LYS A 48 -0.35 0.85 -19.27
CA LYS A 48 0.71 1.85 -19.39
C LYS A 48 1.67 1.37 -20.47
N ASP A 49 1.26 1.64 -21.71
CA ASP A 49 2.11 1.45 -22.88
C ASP A 49 3.39 2.29 -22.78
N GLN A 50 4.46 1.71 -23.35
CA GLN A 50 5.74 2.32 -23.77
C GLN A 50 6.80 2.66 -22.72
N TYR A 51 7.71 1.70 -22.48
CA TYR A 51 9.12 1.86 -22.88
C TYR A 51 9.75 0.49 -23.05
N GLY A 52 9.89 0.06 -24.31
CA GLY A 52 10.55 -1.20 -24.64
C GLY A 52 12.07 -1.10 -24.45
N SER A 53 12.69 -2.16 -23.96
CA SER A 53 14.00 -2.59 -24.47
C SER A 53 14.20 -4.07 -24.18
N SER A 54 14.16 -4.87 -25.25
CA SER A 54 14.46 -6.30 -25.28
C SER A 54 15.83 -6.62 -24.70
N ARG A 55 15.92 -7.70 -23.91
CA ARG A 55 17.03 -8.65 -23.96
C ARG A 55 16.51 -10.07 -23.77
N ASN A 56 16.45 -10.82 -24.87
CA ASN A 56 16.35 -12.28 -24.87
C ASN A 56 17.67 -12.85 -24.34
N VAL A 57 17.62 -13.58 -23.22
CA VAL A 57 18.72 -14.43 -22.79
C VAL A 57 18.18 -15.84 -22.61
N HIS A 58 18.66 -16.76 -23.46
CA HIS A 58 18.43 -18.20 -23.35
C HIS A 58 19.16 -18.73 -22.11
N GLY A 59 18.42 -19.36 -21.19
CA GLY A 59 18.94 -20.08 -20.03
C GLY A 59 18.01 -21.26 -19.70
N PRO A 60 18.51 -22.31 -19.01
CA PRO A 60 17.77 -23.57 -18.84
C PRO A 60 16.49 -23.35 -18.03
N ASN A 61 15.41 -24.01 -18.47
CA ASN A 61 14.06 -23.94 -17.90
C ASN A 61 14.03 -24.24 -16.40
N TYR A 62 14.12 -23.21 -15.56
CA TYR A 62 13.49 -23.22 -14.24
C TYR A 62 12.12 -22.58 -14.42
N SER A 63 11.06 -23.39 -14.26
CA SER A 63 9.69 -22.88 -14.14
C SER A 63 9.67 -21.88 -12.99
N THR A 64 9.74 -20.58 -13.30
CA THR A 64 9.66 -19.51 -12.30
C THR A 64 8.20 -19.21 -12.00
N SER A 65 7.41 -20.25 -11.72
CA SER A 65 6.08 -20.08 -11.14
C SER A 65 6.18 -20.18 -9.63
N CYS A 66 7.09 -19.42 -9.03
CA CYS A 66 6.82 -18.93 -7.69
C CYS A 66 6.04 -17.63 -7.86
N ILE A 67 4.71 -17.78 -8.04
CA ILE A 67 3.78 -16.81 -7.47
C ILE A 67 3.92 -16.98 -5.95
N SER A 68 5.08 -16.59 -5.42
CA SER A 68 5.28 -16.56 -3.99
C SER A 68 4.50 -15.33 -3.57
N SER A 69 3.27 -15.55 -3.11
CA SER A 69 2.68 -14.59 -2.20
C SER A 69 3.72 -14.37 -1.11
N SER A 70 4.29 -13.19 -1.06
CA SER A 70 5.11 -12.81 0.08
C SER A 70 4.18 -12.88 1.29
N SER A 71 4.36 -13.88 2.16
CA SER A 71 3.52 -14.06 3.36
C SER A 71 3.54 -12.84 4.29
N ALA A 72 4.53 -11.96 4.10
CA ALA A 72 4.70 -10.73 4.86
C ALA A 72 4.76 -9.53 3.90
N VAL A 73 4.12 -8.43 4.33
CA VAL A 73 4.20 -7.12 3.69
C VAL A 73 5.02 -6.20 4.60
N TYR A 74 5.86 -5.35 4.01
CA TYR A 74 6.63 -4.35 4.75
C TYR A 74 6.01 -2.96 4.53
N PRO A 75 5.27 -2.40 5.50
CA PRO A 75 4.45 -1.19 5.32
C PRO A 75 5.28 0.11 5.35
N ARG A 76 6.34 0.21 4.51
CA ARG A 76 7.28 1.35 4.55
C ARG A 76 6.61 2.68 4.24
N ASN A 77 5.76 2.72 3.21
CA ASN A 77 5.07 3.94 2.80
C ASN A 77 4.06 4.37 3.87
N PHE A 78 3.27 3.43 4.38
CA PHE A 78 2.36 3.68 5.51
C PHE A 78 3.11 4.21 6.75
N LYS A 79 4.25 3.61 7.14
CA LYS A 79 5.08 4.10 8.25
C LYS A 79 5.59 5.52 8.02
N HIS A 80 6.02 5.83 6.79
CA HIS A 80 6.51 7.16 6.44
C HIS A 80 5.40 8.21 6.57
N VAL A 81 4.24 7.96 5.96
CA VAL A 81 3.11 8.88 5.97
C VAL A 81 2.52 9.04 7.38
N LEU A 82 2.43 7.95 8.16
CA LEU A 82 2.05 8.01 9.56
C LEU A 82 2.97 8.95 10.34
N GLY A 83 4.29 8.78 10.23
CA GLY A 83 5.27 9.65 10.90
C GLY A 83 5.23 11.11 10.44
N LYS A 84 4.91 11.35 9.16
CA LYS A 84 4.75 12.71 8.61
C LYS A 84 3.61 13.48 9.29
N HIS A 85 2.50 12.81 9.61
CA HIS A 85 1.32 13.44 10.20
C HIS A 85 1.30 13.34 11.74
N ALA A 86 1.94 12.31 12.31
CA ALA A 86 2.10 12.13 13.75
C ALA A 86 3.57 11.91 14.10
N GLU A 87 4.22 12.99 14.55
CA GLU A 87 5.64 13.00 14.87
C GLU A 87 6.04 11.94 15.91
N GLN A 88 5.14 11.63 16.85
CA GLN A 88 5.33 10.60 17.88
C GLN A 88 5.61 9.22 17.28
N PHE A 89 5.20 8.94 16.04
CA PHE A 89 5.44 7.67 15.35
C PHE A 89 6.60 7.71 14.35
N ILE A 90 7.41 8.77 14.29
CA ILE A 90 8.58 8.84 13.37
C ILE A 90 9.66 7.84 13.79
N GLY A 91 9.87 7.68 15.10
CA GLY A 91 10.91 6.86 15.69
C GLY A 91 10.75 5.35 15.50
N TYR A 92 11.60 4.63 16.22
CA TYR A 92 11.63 3.16 16.28
C TYR A 92 11.47 2.62 17.70
N ASP A 93 11.16 3.51 18.65
CA ASP A 93 10.86 3.11 20.02
C ASP A 93 9.58 2.28 20.08
N GLN A 94 9.38 1.55 21.17
CA GLN A 94 8.15 0.79 21.37
C GLN A 94 7.01 1.75 21.72
N HIS A 95 5.85 1.52 21.12
CA HIS A 95 4.62 2.29 21.36
C HIS A 95 3.49 1.36 21.77
N ASP A 96 2.50 1.91 22.48
CA ASP A 96 1.24 1.21 22.70
C ASP A 96 0.41 1.22 21.40
N SER A 97 -0.22 0.09 21.10
CA SER A 97 -1.14 -0.04 19.97
C SER A 97 -2.43 0.78 20.12
N GLN A 98 -2.86 1.07 21.35
CA GLN A 98 -4.07 1.87 21.59
C GLN A 98 -3.89 3.33 21.16
N GLU A 99 -2.67 3.87 21.28
CA GLU A 99 -2.34 5.22 20.81
C GLU A 99 -2.46 5.31 19.29
N LEU A 100 -1.95 4.31 18.56
CA LEU A 100 -2.06 4.25 17.10
C LEU A 100 -3.51 4.07 16.64
N ALA A 101 -4.31 3.26 17.34
CA ALA A 101 -5.69 3.00 16.96
C ALA A 101 -6.63 4.20 17.13
N THR A 102 -6.27 5.14 18.01
CA THR A 102 -7.04 6.35 18.32
C THR A 102 -6.69 7.53 17.40
N TYR A 103 -5.51 7.48 16.79
CA TYR A 103 -5.00 8.49 15.88
C TYR A 103 -5.72 8.49 14.53
#